data_AF-A0A431I0E5-F1
#
_entry.id   AF-A0A431I0E5-F1
#
_cell.length_a   1.000
_cell.length_b   1.000
_cell.length_c   1.000
_cell.angle_alpha   90.00
_cell.angle_beta   90.00
_cell.angle_gamma   90.00
#
_symmetry.space_group_name_H-M   'P 1'
#
loop_
_entity.id
_entity.type
_entity.pdbx_description
1 polymer ?
#
loop_
_entity_poly.entity_id
_entity_poly.type
_entity_poly.pdbx_seq_one_letter_code
_entity_poly.pdbx_strand_id
1 'polypeptide(L)'
;MPPALPRRYAYLALLLSSLQPATAMLLYDNGPESAAGGIRLDETVVAQDFRLAAAALIDTVTFAGTERFVPSDFAWRIYADNSSKPGALLLEGSGTAVRTFLGTTATTTRYRYTLDIGALMLAAGDYWLGLSGSIGTTWSGTPDNGSSQTLLLDDDPFTDPFVGWKPALLVHPEQSFQILGTLQIDTPPTAALLGSAALALAAARRRTARRS
;
A
#
# COMPACT_ATOMS: atom_id res chain seq x y z
N MET A 1 -51.48 10.77 10.42
CA MET A 1 -51.11 10.91 9.00
C MET A 1 -49.78 11.64 8.92
N PRO A 2 -48.67 10.98 8.53
CA PRO A 2 -47.38 11.65 8.40
C PRO A 2 -47.34 12.52 7.12
N PRO A 3 -46.75 13.74 7.17
CA PRO A 3 -46.70 14.65 6.04
C PRO A 3 -45.79 14.12 4.93
N ALA A 4 -46.26 14.20 3.68
CA ALA A 4 -45.51 13.81 2.50
C ALA A 4 -44.29 14.73 2.30
N LEU A 5 -43.09 14.17 2.38
CA LEU A 5 -41.84 14.91 2.19
C LEU A 5 -41.74 15.44 0.74
N PRO A 6 -41.32 16.71 0.53
CA PRO A 6 -41.21 17.29 -0.81
C PRO A 6 -40.15 16.55 -1.65
N ARG A 7 -40.50 16.18 -2.90
CA ARG A 7 -39.63 15.49 -3.89
C ARG A 7 -38.21 16.07 -4.07
N ARG A 8 -37.96 17.31 -3.66
CA ARG A 8 -36.66 17.98 -3.77
C ARG A 8 -35.61 17.46 -2.77
N TYR A 9 -36.04 16.90 -1.64
CA TYR A 9 -35.12 16.35 -0.63
C TYR A 9 -34.60 14.95 -0.99
N ALA A 10 -35.31 14.22 -1.87
CA ALA A 10 -34.90 12.88 -2.31
C ALA A 10 -33.59 12.89 -3.13
N TYR A 11 -33.31 13.97 -3.87
CA TYR A 11 -32.11 14.07 -4.71
C TYR A 11 -30.85 14.41 -3.92
N LEU A 12 -30.97 15.20 -2.84
CA LEU A 12 -29.84 15.51 -1.95
C LEU A 12 -29.43 14.29 -1.12
N ALA A 13 -30.40 13.48 -0.68
CA ALA A 13 -30.11 12.24 0.05
C ALA A 13 -29.37 11.20 -0.81
N LEU A 14 -29.61 11.17 -2.13
CA LEU A 14 -28.94 10.26 -3.08
C LEU A 14 -27.49 10.67 -3.41
N LEU A 15 -27.18 11.98 -3.35
CA LEU A 15 -25.83 12.51 -3.59
C LEU A 15 -24.90 12.35 -2.37
N LEU A 16 -25.44 12.41 -1.16
CA LEU A 16 -24.64 12.18 0.06
C LEU A 16 -24.36 10.69 0.31
N SER A 17 -25.14 9.78 -0.27
CA SER A 17 -24.94 8.33 -0.11
C SER A 17 -23.83 7.76 -0.99
N SER A 18 -23.26 8.54 -1.93
CA SER A 18 -22.11 8.12 -2.75
C SER A 18 -20.74 8.47 -2.15
N LEU A 19 -20.68 9.21 -1.04
CA LEU A 19 -19.43 9.41 -0.31
C LEU A 19 -19.19 8.21 0.62
N GLN A 20 -18.82 7.08 0.04
CA GLN A 20 -18.26 6.01 0.85
C GLN A 20 -16.86 6.44 1.31
N PRO A 21 -16.55 6.38 2.61
CA PRO A 21 -15.17 6.55 3.05
C PRO A 21 -14.33 5.51 2.32
N ALA A 22 -13.29 5.97 1.63
CA ALA A 22 -12.37 5.07 0.98
C ALA A 22 -11.65 4.28 2.08
N THR A 23 -12.03 3.01 2.24
CA THR A 23 -11.33 2.10 3.14
C THR A 23 -10.05 1.67 2.45
N ALA A 24 -8.92 1.75 3.16
CA ALA A 24 -7.67 1.20 2.68
C ALA A 24 -7.87 -0.27 2.27
N MET A 25 -7.48 -0.59 1.04
CA MET A 25 -7.54 -1.93 0.47
C MET A 25 -6.13 -2.52 0.34
N LEU A 26 -6.06 -3.84 0.35
CA LEU A 26 -4.82 -4.57 0.08
C LEU A 26 -4.48 -4.45 -1.40
N LEU A 27 -3.36 -3.81 -1.71
CA LEU A 27 -2.87 -3.58 -3.08
C LEU A 27 -1.84 -4.62 -3.50
N TYR A 28 -1.05 -5.11 -2.54
CA TYR A 28 -0.03 -6.13 -2.76
C TYR A 28 0.20 -6.94 -1.48
N ASP A 29 0.47 -8.24 -1.63
CA ASP A 29 0.80 -9.17 -0.55
C ASP A 29 1.84 -10.19 -1.05
N ASN A 30 2.97 -10.27 -0.35
CA ASN A 30 4.04 -11.22 -0.68
C ASN A 30 3.83 -12.62 -0.08
N GLY A 31 2.68 -12.88 0.51
CA GLY A 31 2.34 -14.18 1.07
C GLY A 31 2.62 -14.30 2.56
N PRO A 32 2.46 -15.53 3.10
CA PRO A 32 2.36 -15.75 4.53
C PRO A 32 3.71 -15.64 5.24
N GLU A 33 3.66 -15.05 6.43
CA GLU A 33 4.81 -14.95 7.34
C GLU A 33 5.40 -16.33 7.66
N SER A 34 6.72 -16.46 7.58
CA SER A 34 7.48 -17.62 8.06
C SER A 34 7.95 -17.44 9.49
N ALA A 35 8.05 -18.56 10.20
CA ALA A 35 8.85 -18.62 11.41
C ALA A 35 10.33 -18.97 11.13
N ALA A 36 10.66 -19.35 9.90
CA ALA A 36 12.01 -19.72 9.48
C ALA A 36 12.65 -18.57 8.69
N GLY A 37 13.79 -18.08 9.18
CA GLY A 37 14.56 -17.04 8.52
C GLY A 37 14.15 -15.61 8.88
N GLY A 38 14.82 -14.66 8.24
CA GLY A 38 14.66 -13.23 8.45
C GLY A 38 15.97 -12.47 8.27
N ILE A 39 15.87 -11.18 7.98
CA ILE A 39 17.03 -10.30 7.88
C ILE A 39 16.99 -9.30 9.02
N ARG A 40 18.13 -9.14 9.67
CA ARG A 40 18.28 -8.10 10.69
C ARG A 40 18.21 -6.75 9.99
N LEU A 41 17.23 -5.93 10.37
CA LEU A 41 17.20 -4.52 10.03
C LEU A 41 18.07 -3.79 11.04
N ASP A 42 19.20 -3.30 10.56
CA ASP A 42 20.05 -2.33 11.25
C ASP A 42 20.26 -1.14 10.30
N GLU A 43 21.49 -0.60 10.25
CA GLU A 43 21.82 0.54 9.40
C GLU A 43 21.75 0.22 7.89
N THR A 44 21.70 -1.07 7.53
CA THR A 44 21.54 -1.53 6.15
C THR A 44 20.10 -1.41 5.67
N VAL A 45 19.91 -0.88 4.46
CA VAL A 45 18.60 -0.87 3.80
C VAL A 45 18.38 -2.22 3.11
N VAL A 46 17.27 -2.87 3.44
CA VAL A 46 16.79 -4.08 2.77
C VAL A 46 15.66 -3.68 1.84
N ALA A 47 15.84 -3.88 0.53
CA ALA A 47 14.83 -3.58 -0.47
C ALA A 47 14.24 -4.85 -1.09
N GLN A 48 12.92 -4.87 -1.24
CA GLN A 48 12.18 -5.92 -1.93
C GLN A 48 11.23 -5.34 -2.96
N ASP A 49 11.10 -6.03 -4.10
CA ASP A 49 10.23 -5.63 -5.19
C ASP A 49 8.75 -5.90 -4.90
N PHE A 50 7.88 -5.06 -5.45
CA PHE A 50 6.44 -5.29 -5.52
C PHE A 50 5.88 -4.76 -6.84
N ARG A 51 4.73 -5.31 -7.25
CA ARG A 51 4.06 -4.91 -8.48
C ARG A 51 2.64 -4.42 -8.21
N LEU A 52 2.33 -3.24 -8.71
CA LEU A 52 0.96 -2.71 -8.73
C LEU A 52 0.28 -3.07 -10.05
N ALA A 53 -0.88 -3.73 -9.97
CA ALA A 53 -1.68 -4.10 -11.13
C ALA A 53 -2.42 -2.91 -11.78
N ALA A 54 -2.62 -1.83 -11.03
CA ALA A 54 -3.32 -0.62 -11.45
C ALA A 54 -2.75 0.59 -10.71
N ALA A 55 -3.05 1.80 -11.20
CA ALA A 55 -2.68 3.02 -10.49
C ALA A 55 -3.36 3.08 -9.12
N ALA A 56 -2.62 3.44 -8.09
CA ALA A 56 -3.08 3.43 -6.73
C ALA A 56 -2.38 4.51 -5.89
N LEU A 57 -3.12 5.07 -4.94
CA LEU A 57 -2.56 5.82 -3.84
C LEU A 57 -2.13 4.81 -2.78
N ILE A 58 -0.83 4.64 -2.55
CA ILE A 58 -0.31 3.84 -1.44
C ILE A 58 -0.11 4.75 -0.22
N ASP A 59 -0.37 4.25 0.98
CA ASP A 59 -0.19 5.04 2.21
C ASP A 59 0.30 4.21 3.40
N THR A 60 0.15 2.88 3.35
CA THR A 60 0.44 2.02 4.49
C THR A 60 1.24 0.82 4.04
N VAL A 61 2.29 0.50 4.80
CA VAL A 61 3.05 -0.74 4.69
C VAL A 61 2.83 -1.57 5.94
N THR A 62 2.60 -2.86 5.76
CA THR A 62 2.57 -3.81 6.87
C THR A 62 3.58 -4.90 6.63
N PHE A 63 4.37 -5.26 7.64
CA PHE A 63 5.38 -6.31 7.54
C PHE A 63 5.49 -7.10 8.83
N ALA A 64 5.93 -8.35 8.76
CA ALA A 64 6.16 -9.14 9.96
C ALA A 64 7.62 -9.05 10.40
N GLY A 65 7.83 -9.16 11.70
CA GLY A 65 9.18 -9.22 12.23
C GLY A 65 9.23 -9.90 13.58
N THR A 66 10.45 -10.19 13.99
CA THR A 66 10.75 -10.68 15.32
C THR A 66 11.57 -9.65 16.05
N GLU A 67 11.31 -9.56 17.34
CA GLU A 67 11.99 -8.57 18.16
C GLU A 67 12.98 -9.27 19.08
N ARG A 68 14.23 -8.80 19.07
CA ARG A 68 15.20 -9.05 20.14
C ARG A 68 15.43 -7.81 21.00
N PHE A 69 15.33 -6.62 20.41
CA PHE A 69 15.43 -5.30 21.06
C PHE A 69 14.41 -4.36 20.42
N VAL A 70 13.72 -3.54 21.20
CA VAL A 70 12.56 -2.75 20.74
C VAL A 70 12.99 -1.53 19.92
N PRO A 71 12.76 -1.51 18.59
CA PRO A 71 12.89 -0.31 17.78
C PRO A 71 11.55 0.43 17.82
N SER A 72 11.57 1.72 18.16
CA SER A 72 10.40 2.56 17.89
C SER A 72 10.34 2.92 16.41
N ASP A 73 11.47 3.21 15.76
CA ASP A 73 11.46 3.92 14.48
C ASP A 73 12.05 3.11 13.33
N PHE A 74 11.27 3.02 12.26
CA PHE A 74 11.68 2.45 10.98
C PHE A 74 11.87 3.58 9.98
N ALA A 75 12.93 3.48 9.18
CA ALA A 75 13.05 4.27 7.96
C ALA A 75 12.58 3.43 6.78
N TRP A 76 11.87 4.06 5.86
CA TRP A 76 11.28 3.42 4.70
C TRP A 76 11.54 4.26 3.47
N ARG A 77 11.63 3.58 2.32
CA ARG A 77 11.93 4.18 1.02
C ARG A 77 11.15 3.46 -0.06
N ILE A 78 10.60 4.20 -1.01
CA ILE A 78 9.95 3.68 -2.21
C ILE A 78 10.81 4.08 -3.41
N TYR A 79 11.22 3.11 -4.21
CA TYR A 79 12.00 3.34 -5.43
C TYR A 79 11.21 2.88 -6.65
N ALA A 80 11.46 3.54 -7.79
CA ALA A 80 11.09 3.01 -9.09
C ALA A 80 11.93 1.76 -9.39
N ASP A 81 11.40 0.81 -10.17
CA ASP A 81 12.24 -0.24 -10.73
C ASP A 81 13.21 0.33 -11.78
N ASN A 82 14.43 -0.21 -11.78
CA ASN A 82 15.46 0.02 -12.79
C ASN A 82 16.09 -1.32 -13.21
N SER A 83 15.36 -2.08 -14.04
CA SER A 83 15.79 -3.38 -14.56
C SER A 83 15.99 -4.41 -13.45
N SER A 84 14.94 -4.62 -12.64
CA SER A 84 14.93 -5.57 -11.51
C SER A 84 15.91 -5.19 -10.39
N LYS A 85 16.09 -3.89 -10.18
CA LYS A 85 16.84 -3.29 -9.06
C LYS A 85 16.19 -1.97 -8.65
N PRO A 86 16.35 -1.51 -7.40
CA PRO A 86 15.96 -0.16 -7.02
C PRO A 86 16.62 0.88 -7.92
N GLY A 87 15.79 1.78 -8.44
CA GLY A 87 16.17 2.90 -9.30
C GLY A 87 16.04 4.23 -8.58
N ALA A 88 15.34 5.18 -9.23
CA ALA A 88 15.12 6.50 -8.65
C ALA A 88 14.29 6.42 -7.36
N LEU A 89 14.75 7.11 -6.32
CA LEU A 89 13.97 7.29 -5.09
C LEU A 89 12.72 8.14 -5.38
N LEU A 90 11.55 7.60 -5.08
CA LEU A 90 10.25 8.25 -5.31
C LEU A 90 9.74 8.94 -4.05
N LEU A 91 9.91 8.29 -2.90
CA LEU A 91 9.51 8.81 -1.59
C LEU A 91 10.33 8.14 -0.49
N GLU A 92 10.63 8.88 0.57
CA GLU A 92 11.20 8.32 1.79
C GLU A 92 10.63 8.98 3.03
N GLY A 93 10.79 8.30 4.15
CA GLY A 93 10.46 8.84 5.45
C GLY A 93 10.89 7.92 6.58
N SER A 94 10.48 8.31 7.77
CA SER A 94 10.65 7.48 8.96
C SER A 94 9.44 7.66 9.86
N GLY A 95 9.18 6.64 10.68
CA GLY A 95 8.06 6.68 11.60
C GLY A 95 8.05 5.52 12.57
N THR A 96 7.20 5.67 13.58
CA THR A 96 6.99 4.62 14.57
C THR A 96 5.95 3.64 14.06
N ALA A 97 6.31 2.36 13.95
CA ALA A 97 5.38 1.34 13.51
C ALA A 97 4.42 0.93 14.64
N VAL A 98 3.13 0.80 14.31
CA VAL A 98 2.13 0.20 15.20
C VAL A 98 2.33 -1.31 15.21
N ARG A 99 2.44 -1.88 16.40
CA ARG A 99 2.74 -3.30 16.59
C ARG A 99 1.52 -4.09 16.99
N THR A 100 1.29 -5.20 16.29
CA THR A 100 0.28 -6.19 16.63
C THR A 100 0.96 -7.51 16.97
N PHE A 101 0.70 -8.04 18.17
CA PHE A 101 1.26 -9.33 18.60
C PHE A 101 0.70 -10.48 17.77
N LEU A 102 1.59 -11.36 17.30
CA LEU A 102 1.23 -12.53 16.47
C LEU A 102 1.40 -13.86 17.19
N GLY A 103 2.15 -13.87 18.29
CA GLY A 103 2.44 -15.09 19.05
C GLY A 103 3.91 -15.21 19.44
N THR A 104 4.18 -16.17 20.33
CA THR A 104 5.51 -16.48 20.84
C THR A 104 5.81 -17.95 20.64
N THR A 105 6.99 -18.26 20.10
CA THR A 105 7.58 -19.61 20.09
C THR A 105 8.50 -19.76 21.32
N ALA A 106 9.11 -20.93 21.51
CA ALA A 106 10.01 -21.16 22.64
C ALA A 106 11.18 -20.17 22.74
N THR A 107 11.57 -19.52 21.63
CA THR A 107 12.76 -18.66 21.56
C THR A 107 12.49 -17.26 21.01
N THR A 108 11.31 -17.02 20.43
CA THR A 108 11.08 -15.81 19.62
C THR A 108 9.65 -15.31 19.74
N THR A 109 9.49 -14.00 19.93
CA THR A 109 8.18 -13.34 19.84
C THR A 109 8.03 -12.64 18.49
N ARG A 110 6.87 -12.81 17.87
CA ARG A 110 6.55 -12.31 16.54
C ARG A 110 5.53 -11.18 16.61
N TYR A 111 5.73 -10.18 15.76
CA TYR A 111 4.88 -9.01 15.65
C TYR A 111 4.63 -8.67 14.19
N ARG A 112 3.47 -8.11 13.94
CA ARG A 112 3.16 -7.39 12.71
C ARG A 112 3.35 -5.90 12.97
N TYR A 113 4.12 -5.25 12.11
CA TYR A 113 4.43 -3.83 12.15
C TYR A 113 3.65 -3.15 11.03
N THR A 114 2.90 -2.11 11.37
CA THR A 114 2.15 -1.29 10.41
C THR A 114 2.72 0.13 10.46
N LEU A 115 3.13 0.62 9.30
CA LEU A 115 3.80 1.90 9.14
C LEU A 115 3.01 2.76 8.15
N ASP A 116 2.69 3.98 8.56
CA ASP A 116 2.21 5.02 7.65
C ASP A 116 3.41 5.56 6.87
N ILE A 117 3.36 5.44 5.55
CA ILE A 117 4.43 5.88 4.63
C ILE A 117 4.06 7.17 3.89
N GLY A 118 2.99 7.84 4.29
CA GLY A 118 2.45 8.99 3.58
C GLY A 118 1.84 8.61 2.23
N ALA A 119 0.88 9.42 1.80
CA ALA A 119 0.13 9.18 0.58
C ALA A 119 1.00 9.42 -0.68
N LEU A 120 1.26 8.37 -1.46
CA LEU A 120 2.00 8.41 -2.73
C LEU A 120 1.16 7.81 -3.86
N MET A 121 0.89 8.61 -4.89
CA MET A 121 0.22 8.11 -6.10
C MET A 121 1.24 7.43 -7.01
N LEU A 122 1.02 6.15 -7.28
CA LEU A 122 1.83 5.34 -8.19
C LEU A 122 0.98 4.85 -9.36
N ALA A 123 1.61 4.73 -10.53
CA ALA A 123 1.00 4.08 -11.68
C ALA A 123 1.04 2.54 -11.51
N ALA A 124 0.41 1.82 -12.43
CA ALA A 124 0.67 0.39 -12.55
C ALA A 124 2.13 0.16 -12.95
N GLY A 125 2.82 -0.77 -12.30
CA GLY A 125 4.24 -1.02 -12.55
C GLY A 125 4.94 -1.76 -11.42
N ASP A 126 6.25 -1.93 -11.61
CA ASP A 126 7.15 -2.57 -10.65
C ASP A 126 7.90 -1.50 -9.85
N TYR A 127 8.02 -1.73 -8.54
CA TYR A 127 8.55 -0.80 -7.54
C TYR A 127 9.34 -1.57 -6.48
N TRP A 128 10.07 -0.84 -5.65
CA TRP A 128 10.83 -1.42 -4.54
C TRP A 128 10.50 -0.73 -3.23
N LEU A 129 10.26 -1.54 -2.20
CA LEU A 129 10.14 -1.10 -0.82
C LEU A 129 11.47 -1.37 -0.10
N GLY A 130 12.17 -0.30 0.28
CA GLY A 130 13.31 -0.33 1.17
C GLY A 130 12.89 -0.13 2.63
N LEU A 131 13.36 -0.99 3.53
CA LEU A 131 13.21 -0.84 4.98
C LEU A 131 14.59 -0.85 5.65
N SER A 132 14.78 0.03 6.63
CA SER A 132 15.87 -0.04 7.59
C SER A 132 15.34 0.28 8.98
N GLY A 133 16.03 -0.18 10.02
CA GLY A 133 15.57 -0.06 11.40
C GLY A 133 16.71 0.31 12.33
N SER A 134 16.40 0.59 13.60
CA SER A 134 17.46 0.66 14.60
C SER A 134 18.01 -0.72 14.94
N ILE A 135 19.24 -0.76 15.44
CA ILE A 135 19.98 -2.00 15.75
C ILE A 135 19.10 -2.96 16.57
N GLY A 136 18.84 -4.16 16.03
CA GLY A 136 18.23 -5.27 16.77
C GLY A 136 16.85 -5.74 16.32
N THR A 137 16.29 -5.14 15.27
CA THR A 137 15.07 -5.63 14.61
C THR A 137 15.39 -6.73 13.61
N THR A 138 14.50 -7.71 13.43
CA THR A 138 14.59 -8.67 12.33
C THR A 138 13.30 -8.66 11.52
N TRP A 139 13.37 -8.29 10.24
CA TRP A 139 12.31 -8.50 9.26
C TRP A 139 12.19 -10.01 9.01
N SER A 140 11.02 -10.60 9.26
CA SER A 140 10.83 -12.04 9.09
C SER A 140 10.38 -12.38 7.67
N GLY A 141 11.04 -13.39 7.12
CA GLY A 141 10.76 -13.88 5.78
C GLY A 141 9.48 -14.70 5.67
N THR A 142 9.12 -15.12 4.45
CA THR A 142 8.19 -16.20 4.10
C THR A 142 9.01 -17.48 3.81
N PRO A 143 8.44 -18.68 3.96
CA PRO A 143 9.07 -19.88 3.39
C PRO A 143 8.94 -19.76 1.87
N ASP A 144 10.05 -19.96 1.15
CA ASP A 144 10.17 -19.97 -0.32
C ASP A 144 8.83 -20.28 -1.01
N ASN A 145 8.09 -19.25 -1.44
CA ASN A 145 6.79 -19.45 -2.09
C ASN A 145 6.93 -19.68 -3.59
N GLY A 146 8.16 -19.99 -4.05
CA GLY A 146 8.50 -20.11 -5.47
C GLY A 146 8.33 -18.79 -6.24
N SER A 147 8.33 -17.65 -5.57
CA SER A 147 8.30 -16.35 -6.24
C SER A 147 9.74 -15.93 -6.54
N SER A 148 10.03 -15.51 -7.78
CA SER A 148 11.37 -15.11 -8.19
C SER A 148 11.72 -13.70 -7.69
N GLN A 149 11.42 -13.39 -6.43
CA GLN A 149 11.61 -12.05 -5.88
C GLN A 149 13.05 -11.83 -5.43
N THR A 150 13.56 -10.65 -5.76
CA THR A 150 14.97 -10.35 -5.56
C THR A 150 15.10 -9.46 -4.34
N LEU A 151 15.76 -9.97 -3.30
CA LEU A 151 16.07 -9.16 -2.13
C LEU A 151 17.46 -8.53 -2.29
N LEU A 152 17.52 -7.21 -2.17
CA LEU A 152 18.76 -6.46 -2.32
C LEU A 152 19.11 -5.72 -1.03
N LEU A 153 20.40 -5.73 -0.68
CA LEU A 153 20.96 -4.97 0.44
C LEU A 153 21.78 -3.82 -0.10
N ASP A 154 21.69 -2.67 0.57
CA ASP A 154 22.62 -1.56 0.39
C ASP A 154 23.44 -1.37 1.68
N ASP A 155 24.72 -1.75 1.60
CA ASP A 155 25.67 -1.68 2.71
C ASP A 155 26.17 -0.25 2.99
N ASP A 156 25.88 0.72 2.10
CA ASP A 156 26.33 2.12 2.23
C ASP A 156 25.32 3.10 1.61
N PRO A 157 24.16 3.32 2.26
CA PRO A 157 23.08 4.16 1.71
C PRO A 157 23.42 5.65 1.65
N PHE A 158 24.59 6.07 2.14
CA PHE A 158 24.97 7.48 2.28
C PHE A 158 26.06 7.94 1.31
N THR A 159 26.78 7.03 0.64
CA THR A 159 27.99 7.39 -0.13
C THR A 159 27.84 7.27 -1.65
N ASP A 160 26.95 6.41 -2.18
CA ASP A 160 26.56 6.40 -3.60
C ASP A 160 25.26 5.60 -3.86
N PRO A 161 24.13 6.23 -4.24
CA PRO A 161 22.85 5.54 -4.43
C PRO A 161 22.80 4.57 -5.63
N PHE A 162 23.85 4.50 -6.47
CA PHE A 162 23.82 3.72 -7.72
C PHE A 162 24.83 2.57 -7.81
N VAL A 163 25.68 2.34 -6.81
CA VAL A 163 26.76 1.32 -6.87
C VAL A 163 26.55 0.13 -5.90
N GLY A 164 25.61 0.20 -4.96
CA GLY A 164 25.62 -0.64 -3.74
C GLY A 164 24.74 -1.90 -3.69
N TRP A 165 23.71 -2.06 -4.54
CA TRP A 165 22.73 -3.14 -4.37
C TRP A 165 23.31 -4.53 -4.62
N LYS A 166 23.43 -5.32 -3.56
CA LYS A 166 23.90 -6.70 -3.60
C LYS A 166 22.76 -7.67 -3.31
N PRO A 167 22.70 -8.81 -4.02
CA PRO A 167 21.79 -9.90 -3.64
C PRO A 167 22.04 -10.29 -2.18
N ALA A 168 20.98 -10.41 -1.40
CA ALA A 168 21.07 -11.08 -0.12
C ALA A 168 21.51 -12.52 -0.36
N LEU A 169 22.78 -12.85 -0.08
CA LEU A 169 23.35 -14.19 -0.24
C LEU A 169 22.80 -15.20 0.79
N LEU A 170 21.72 -14.85 1.48
CA LEU A 170 21.02 -15.70 2.41
C LEU A 170 20.08 -16.62 1.63
N VAL A 171 20.21 -17.91 1.90
CA VAL A 171 19.34 -18.96 1.38
C VAL A 171 17.95 -18.73 1.98
N HIS A 172 17.07 -18.07 1.21
CA HIS A 172 15.65 -17.77 1.50
C HIS A 172 15.36 -16.63 2.50
N PRO A 173 15.17 -15.38 2.02
CA PRO A 173 14.46 -14.39 2.82
C PRO A 173 13.55 -13.52 1.95
N GLU A 174 12.63 -14.09 1.18
CA GLU A 174 11.48 -13.31 0.72
C GLU A 174 10.85 -12.69 1.96
N GLN A 175 10.72 -11.36 2.05
CA GLN A 175 10.16 -10.76 3.25
C GLN A 175 8.64 -10.71 3.18
N SER A 176 7.99 -10.99 4.31
CA SER A 176 6.54 -10.86 4.39
C SER A 176 6.18 -9.38 4.54
N PHE A 177 5.52 -8.84 3.52
CA PHE A 177 4.93 -7.51 3.59
C PHE A 177 3.68 -7.38 2.72
N GLN A 178 2.92 -6.35 3.05
CA GLN A 178 1.69 -5.95 2.41
C GLN A 178 1.73 -4.44 2.16
N ILE A 179 1.24 -4.02 1.00
CA ILE A 179 1.00 -2.62 0.67
C ILE A 179 -0.50 -2.38 0.70
N LEU A 180 -0.92 -1.36 1.45
CA LEU A 180 -2.30 -0.92 1.50
C LEU A 180 -2.43 0.51 0.99
N GLY A 181 -3.63 0.83 0.51
CA GLY A 181 -3.96 2.14 0.00
C GLY A 181 -5.29 2.14 -0.73
N THR A 182 -5.47 2.98 -1.75
CA THR A 182 -6.71 3.06 -2.53
C THR A 182 -6.42 3.00 -4.01
N LEU A 183 -7.12 2.10 -4.73
CA LEU A 183 -7.08 2.09 -6.19
C LEU A 183 -7.60 3.41 -6.75
N GLN A 184 -6.89 3.95 -7.73
CA GLN A 184 -7.42 5.01 -8.56
C GLN A 184 -8.41 4.37 -9.53
N ILE A 185 -9.68 4.32 -9.12
CA ILE A 185 -10.75 4.04 -10.05
C ILE A 185 -10.97 5.33 -10.82
N ASP A 186 -10.67 5.33 -12.10
CA ASP A 186 -11.18 6.33 -13.02
C ASP A 186 -12.71 6.19 -13.01
N THR A 187 -13.39 6.88 -12.10
CA THR A 187 -14.84 6.92 -12.10
C THR A 187 -15.24 7.42 -13.49
N PRO A 188 -16.12 6.71 -14.24
CA PRO A 188 -16.73 7.35 -15.40
C PRO A 188 -17.33 8.63 -14.86
N PRO A 189 -17.00 9.80 -15.47
CA PRO A 189 -17.21 11.07 -14.83
C PRO A 189 -18.67 11.13 -14.43
N THR A 190 -18.94 11.35 -13.16
CA THR A 190 -20.30 11.59 -12.64
C THR A 190 -20.99 12.70 -13.44
N ALA A 191 -20.23 13.56 -14.13
CA ALA A 191 -20.70 14.49 -15.15
C ALA A 191 -21.42 13.83 -16.35
N ALA A 192 -21.02 12.64 -16.81
CA ALA A 192 -21.69 11.88 -17.87
C ALA A 192 -23.04 11.31 -17.40
N LEU A 193 -23.12 10.84 -16.15
CA LEU A 193 -24.36 10.38 -15.52
C LEU A 193 -25.32 11.56 -15.21
N LEU A 194 -24.80 12.68 -14.74
CA LEU A 194 -25.58 13.91 -14.52
C LEU A 194 -26.04 14.54 -15.84
N GLY A 195 -25.18 14.53 -16.88
CA GLY A 195 -25.50 15.05 -18.20
C GLY A 195 -26.60 14.25 -18.90
N SER A 196 -26.56 12.92 -18.82
CA SER A 196 -27.61 12.05 -19.36
C SER A 196 -28.93 12.17 -18.60
N ALA A 197 -28.90 12.31 -17.27
CA ALA A 197 -30.10 12.57 -16.46
C ALA A 197 -30.74 13.94 -16.79
N ALA A 198 -29.93 14.99 -16.99
CA ALA A 198 -30.42 16.32 -17.38
C ALA A 198 -31.05 16.32 -18.79
N LEU A 199 -30.45 15.59 -19.74
CA LEU A 199 -30.98 15.40 -21.09
C LEU A 199 -32.30 14.63 -21.09
N ALA A 200 -32.39 13.56 -20.30
CA ALA A 200 -33.64 12.80 -20.15
C ALA A 200 -34.76 13.65 -19.53
N LEU A 201 -34.44 14.50 -18.54
CA LEU A 201 -35.40 15.41 -17.91
C LEU A 201 -35.87 16.52 -18.86
N ALA A 202 -34.97 17.06 -19.69
CA ALA A 202 -35.29 18.05 -20.71
C ALA A 202 -36.20 17.47 -21.81
N ALA A 203 -35.93 16.24 -22.24
CA ALA A 203 -36.76 15.51 -23.21
C ALA A 203 -38.17 15.20 -22.65
N ALA A 204 -38.25 14.82 -21.36
CA ALA A 204 -39.53 14.56 -20.70
C ALA A 204 -40.41 15.82 -20.57
N ARG A 205 -39.82 16.99 -20.28
CA ARG A 205 -40.53 18.28 -20.22
C ARG A 205 -41.07 18.73 -21.59
N ARG A 206 -40.33 18.48 -22.68
CA ARG A 206 -40.79 18.82 -24.04
C ARG A 206 -41.98 17.98 -24.51
N ARG A 207 -42.09 16.72 -24.06
CA ARG A 207 -43.23 15.85 -24.41
C ARG A 207 -44.53 16.22 -23.70
N THR A 208 -44.45 16.77 -22.49
CA THR A 208 -45.61 17.20 -21.71
C THR A 208 -46.18 18.53 -22.23
N ALA A 209 -45.34 19.46 -22.67
CA ALA A 209 -45.77 20.76 -23.24
C ALA A 209 -46.41 20.67 -24.64
N ARG A 210 -46.29 19.55 -25.36
CA ARG A 210 -46.90 19.34 -26.69
C ARG A 210 -48.27 18.65 -26.65
N ARG A 211 -48.78 18.30 -25.46
CA ARG A 211 -50.06 17.60 -25.27
C ARG A 211 -51.15 18.46 -24.62
N SER A 212 -50.87 19.74 -24.38
CA SER A 212 -51.82 20.79 -23.97
C SER A 212 -52.05 21.74 -25.12
#